data_AF-A0ABD0RBL0-F1
#
_entry.id   AF-A0ABD0RBL0-F1
#
_cell.length_a   1.000
_cell.length_b   1.000
_cell.length_c   1.000
_cell.angle_alpha   90.00
_cell.angle_beta   90.00
_cell.angle_gamma   90.00
#
_symmetry.space_group_name_H-M   'P 1'
#
loop_
_entity.id
_entity.type
_entity.pdbx_description
1 polymer ?
#
loop_
_entity_poly.entity_id
_entity_poly.type
_entity_poly.pdbx_seq_one_letter_code
_entity_poly.pdbx_strand_id
1 'polypeptide(L)' 'CESEQLYWKEVLRRVVAVIKFLGARGLPFRGDNELLSSAHNGNYLGLLELIAEFDPFLKEHLEKHGNKGR' A
#
# COMPACT_ATOMS: atom_id res chain seq x y z
N CYS A 1 -6.13 17.59 -13.26
CA CYS A 1 -6.67 17.18 -14.59
C CYS A 1 -7.43 15.85 -14.43
N GLU A 2 -8.27 15.44 -15.38
CA GLU A 2 -9.02 14.15 -15.28
C GLU A 2 -8.09 12.94 -15.02
N SER A 3 -6.90 12.94 -15.64
CA SER A 3 -5.85 11.93 -15.45
C SER A 3 -5.37 11.78 -14.01
N GLU A 4 -5.25 12.89 -13.28
CA GLU A 4 -4.83 12.89 -11.88
C GLU A 4 -5.91 12.30 -10.97
N GLN A 5 -7.18 12.57 -11.27
CA GLN A 5 -8.29 11.98 -10.53
C GLN A 5 -8.35 10.45 -10.74
N LEU A 6 -8.11 9.99 -11.97
CA LEU A 6 -8.04 8.56 -12.28
C LEU A 6 -6.89 7.88 -11.54
N TYR A 7 -5.71 8.52 -11.51
CA TYR A 7 -4.56 8.04 -10.75
C TYR A 7 -4.91 7.80 -9.27
N TRP A 8 -5.47 8.81 -8.59
CA TRP A 8 -5.79 8.68 -7.17
C TRP A 8 -6.94 7.71 -6.88
N LYS A 9 -7.92 7.59 -7.79
CA LYS A 9 -8.96 6.55 -7.68
C LYS A 9 -8.35 5.15 -7.72
N GLU A 10 -7.37 4.92 -8.59
CA GLU A 10 -6.75 3.62 -8.77
C GLU A 10 -5.82 3.26 -7.60
N VAL A 11 -5.14 4.24 -7.01
CA VAL A 11 -4.45 4.07 -5.71
C VAL A 11 -5.45 3.71 -4.60
N LEU A 12 -6.51 4.50 -4.45
CA LEU A 12 -7.52 4.30 -3.40
C LEU A 12 -8.17 2.92 -3.50
N ARG A 13 -8.45 2.44 -4.72
CA ARG A 13 -9.06 1.13 -4.96
C ARG A 13 -8.24 -0.01 -4.33
N ARG A 14 -6.91 0.02 -4.48
CA ARG A 14 -6.00 -1.00 -3.91
C ARG A 14 -5.90 -0.88 -2.40
N VAL A 15 -5.73 0.35 -1.89
CA VAL A 15 -5.66 0.63 -0.45
C VAL A 15 -6.91 0.10 0.26
N VAL A 16 -8.10 0.39 -0.27
CA VAL A 16 -9.37 -0.07 0.30
C VAL A 16 -9.49 -1.60 0.23
N ALA A 17 -9.01 -2.23 -0.84
CA ALA A 17 -9.03 -3.69 -0.97
C ALA A 17 -8.17 -4.36 0.12
N VAL A 18 -6.96 -3.85 0.37
CA VAL A 18 -6.06 -4.31 1.45
C VAL A 18 -6.72 -4.12 2.82
N ILE A 19 -7.29 -2.94 3.08
CA ILE A 19 -7.94 -2.64 4.36
C ILE A 19 -9.11 -3.60 4.63
N LYS A 20 -9.95 -3.83 3.63
CA LYS A 20 -11.07 -4.79 3.73
C LYS A 20 -10.58 -6.21 4.00
N PHE A 21 -9.54 -6.64 3.29
CA PHE A 21 -8.97 -7.99 3.47
C PHE A 21 -8.47 -8.23 4.88
N LEU A 22 -7.69 -7.28 5.43
CA LEU A 22 -7.14 -7.35 6.78
C LEU A 22 -8.23 -7.25 7.85
N GLY A 23 -9.13 -6.28 7.71
CA GLY A 23 -10.23 -6.06 8.65
C GLY A 23 -11.18 -7.26 8.74
N ALA A 24 -11.52 -7.88 7.61
CA ALA A 24 -12.37 -9.07 7.58
C ALA A 24 -11.74 -10.29 8.26
N ARG A 25 -10.41 -10.31 8.46
CA ARG A 25 -9.66 -11.41 9.08
C ARG A 25 -9.16 -11.09 10.48
N GLY A 26 -9.44 -9.89 11.01
CA GLY A 26 -8.93 -9.45 12.30
C GLY A 26 -7.41 -9.34 12.34
N LEU A 27 -6.75 -9.16 11.18
CA LEU A 27 -5.30 -9.04 11.12
C LEU A 27 -4.85 -7.64 11.55
N PRO A 28 -3.78 -7.52 12.37
CA PRO A 28 -3.25 -6.21 12.73
C PRO A 28 -2.70 -5.51 11.49
N PHE A 29 -3.03 -4.23 11.33
CA PHE A 29 -2.63 -3.44 10.16
C PHE A 29 -1.17 -2.99 10.26
N ARG A 30 -0.74 -2.65 11.48
CA ARG A 30 0.56 -2.06 11.80
C ARG A 30 1.50 -3.10 12.40
N GLY A 31 2.80 -2.83 12.28
CA GLY A 31 3.88 -3.61 12.89
C GLY A 31 4.71 -2.74 13.83
N ASP A 32 5.98 -3.10 14.02
CA ASP A 32 6.89 -2.38 14.91
C ASP A 32 7.34 -1.04 14.30
N ASN A 33 7.38 -0.97 12.98
CA ASN A 33 7.60 0.25 12.24
C ASN A 33 6.68 0.32 11.02
N GLU A 34 6.79 1.41 10.29
CA GLU A 34 5.97 1.65 9.10
C GLU A 34 6.85 1.89 7.87
N LEU A 35 8.08 1.39 7.85
CA LEU A 35 8.99 1.59 6.72
C LEU A 35 8.70 0.55 5.63
N LEU A 36 8.61 1.01 4.38
CA LEU A 36 8.67 0.08 3.25
C LEU A 36 10.01 -0.66 3.29
N SER A 37 9.96 -1.92 2.88
CA SER A 37 11.04 -2.90 2.80
C SER A 37 11.61 -3.33 4.15
N SER A 38 10.94 -2.96 5.25
CA SER A 38 11.26 -3.49 6.58
C SER A 38 10.52 -4.79 6.83
N ALA A 39 11.26 -5.83 7.22
CA ALA A 39 10.68 -7.09 7.69
C ALA A 39 9.82 -6.94 8.97
N HIS A 40 9.90 -5.79 9.65
CA HIS A 40 9.15 -5.47 10.85
C HIS A 40 7.98 -4.51 10.60
N ASN A 41 7.66 -4.22 9.33
CA ASN A 41 6.48 -3.42 9.01
C ASN A 41 5.18 -4.22 9.20
N GLY A 42 4.05 -3.51 9.24
CA GLY A 42 2.74 -4.14 9.43
C GLY A 42 2.19 -4.83 8.20
N ASN A 43 1.20 -5.70 8.39
CA ASN A 43 0.53 -6.43 7.30
C ASN A 43 -0.05 -5.51 6.23
N TYR A 44 -0.40 -4.27 6.55
CA TYR A 44 -0.87 -3.29 5.57
C TYR A 44 0.22 -2.95 4.54
N LEU A 45 1.42 -2.61 5.00
CA LEU A 45 2.53 -2.26 4.11
C LEU A 45 3.07 -3.51 3.43
N GLY A 46 3.30 -4.59 4.17
CA GLY A 46 3.75 -5.86 3.59
C GLY A 46 2.83 -6.38 2.49
N LEU A 47 1.51 -6.24 2.61
CA LEU A 47 0.58 -6.66 1.55
C LEU A 47 0.59 -5.70 0.35
N LEU A 48 0.76 -4.40 0.56
CA LEU A 48 0.94 -3.45 -0.55
C LEU A 48 2.24 -3.72 -1.32
N GLU A 49 3.31 -4.08 -0.63
CA GLU A 49 4.58 -4.48 -1.23
C GLU A 49 4.43 -5.76 -2.05
N LEU A 50 3.75 -6.79 -1.50
CA LEU A 50 3.46 -8.02 -2.22
C LEU A 50 2.62 -7.77 -3.48
N ILE A 51 1.60 -6.91 -3.41
CA ILE A 51 0.79 -6.56 -4.58
C ILE A 51 1.64 -5.81 -5.62
N ALA A 52 2.54 -4.93 -5.18
CA ALA A 52 3.41 -4.18 -6.07
C ALA A 52 4.39 -5.05 -6.87
N GLU A 53 4.68 -6.29 -6.43
CA GLU A 53 5.43 -7.26 -7.25
C GLU A 53 4.70 -7.61 -8.56
N PHE A 54 3.37 -7.60 -8.55
CA PHE A 54 2.52 -7.98 -9.69
C PHE A 54 1.77 -6.79 -10.31
N ASP A 55 1.83 -5.62 -9.70
CA ASP A 55 1.11 -4.42 -10.10
C ASP A 55 2.08 -3.25 -10.35
N PRO A 56 2.50 -3.03 -11.61
CA PRO A 56 3.46 -1.98 -11.96
C PRO A 56 2.98 -0.58 -11.59
N PHE A 57 1.68 -0.32 -11.60
CA PHE A 57 1.11 0.97 -11.21
C PHE A 57 1.32 1.23 -9.72
N LEU A 58 1.04 0.22 -8.88
CA LEU A 58 1.27 0.34 -7.44
C LEU A 58 2.76 0.43 -7.12
N LYS A 59 3.61 -0.33 -7.83
CA LYS A 59 5.06 -0.25 -7.69
C LYS A 59 5.59 1.16 -7.93
N GLU A 60 5.22 1.78 -9.05
CA GLU A 60 5.64 3.15 -9.35
C GLU A 60 5.15 4.14 -8.28
N HIS A 61 3.91 3.97 -7.81
CA HIS A 61 3.38 4.81 -6.73
C HIS A 61 4.21 4.68 -5.44
N LEU A 62 4.54 3.46 -5.03
CA LEU A 62 5.36 3.21 -3.84
C LEU A 62 6.80 3.71 -4.01
N GLU A 63 7.42 3.55 -5.17
CA GLU A 63 8.77 4.09 -5.42
C GLU A 63 8.78 5.63 -5.38
N LYS A 64 7.72 6.26 -5.90
CA LYS A 64 7.63 7.71 -5.98
C LYS A 64 7.20 8.37 -4.67
N HIS A 65 6.39 7.73 -3.85
CA HIS A 65 5.79 8.34 -2.65
C HIS A 65 6.11 7.59 -1.36
N GLY A 66 6.59 6.37 -1.46
CA GLY A 66 6.96 5.53 -0.34
C GLY A 66 8.07 6.16 0.50
N ASN A 67 7.90 6.09 1.81
CA ASN A 67 8.81 6.63 2.82
C ASN A 67 9.13 8.13 2.69
N LYS A 68 8.43 8.90 1.84
CA LYS A 68 8.65 10.35 1.75
C LYS A 68 8.12 11.04 3.01
N GLY A 69 9.04 11.58 3.82
CA GLY A 69 8.74 12.26 5.08
C GLY A 69 8.91 11.40 6.33
N ARG A 70 9.57 10.24 6.21
CA ARG A 70 10.12 9.48 7.34
C ARG A 70 11.62 9.68 7.48
#